data_AF-A0AA86JFK5-F1
#
_entry.id   AF-A0AA86JFK5-F1
#
_cell.length_a   1.000
_cell.length_b   1.000
_cell.length_c   1.000
_cell.angle_alpha   90.00
_cell.angle_beta   90.00
_cell.angle_gamma   90.00
#
_symmetry.space_group_name_H-M   'P 1'
#
loop_
_entity.id
_entity.type
_entity.pdbx_description
1 polymer ?
#
loop_
_entity_poly.entity_id
_entity_poly.type
_entity_poly.pdbx_seq_one_letter_code
_entity_poly.pdbx_strand_id
1 'polypeptide(L)'
;MKSFSKKFFILIFTLLYTITFIPYPAQASTSKDIHIIQDSESISDLPQHFRKTNNINDIAKLKSLNLIGMDKLNISGSGQFTEFNLPLIQKEIGNDFSIIDVDLREESHGFINGIAISFANSKNNANKGLSYDDIIATENKNLSSIKINEPLTIFNTNKTITPIRVENENQLVTNKNISYLRIPVTDGGLPNDDMVKYFVDFVNNQPENTWLHFHCKAGAGRTTTFMIMYDIIKNCNQVNLNDIIARQVLLSRIRSRNAVDFFIGKRYKFLKDFYNDCKNNCLETCSLNMTNDCINPINENSDIYIKNSIIPKTLYIIDENNMTKAEQTMISTLQGLIASKTDTQIYVLTSSEPDYKIWLNDLKNDYKIKYKIIKNPWKLVMKFKSYVNGYVLYSTSNPSSINNACTLASLEDSLAIDESIELILNNHGINNLVKDCRDTDKYWAYNTLWNSGLNHSTVIELSPDKYVPLRDYAMISKSLIFYEDDVTDYDLREKYLVQWMIMDIF
;
A
#
# COMPACT_ATOMS: atom_id res chain seq x y z
N MET A 1 46.89 40.99 -23.37
CA MET A 1 45.46 41.37 -23.20
C MET A 1 44.43 40.30 -23.65
N LYS A 2 44.74 38.98 -23.67
CA LYS A 2 43.71 37.93 -23.95
C LYS A 2 43.48 36.92 -22.82
N SER A 3 44.32 36.90 -21.79
CA SER A 3 44.16 36.00 -20.62
C SER A 3 43.40 36.62 -19.45
N PHE A 4 43.26 37.94 -19.41
CA PHE A 4 42.65 38.64 -18.27
C PHE A 4 41.11 38.70 -18.35
N SER A 5 40.52 38.65 -19.54
CA SER A 5 39.04 38.75 -19.68
C SER A 5 38.31 37.45 -19.38
N LYS A 6 38.93 36.27 -19.60
CA LYS A 6 38.29 34.97 -19.28
C LYS A 6 38.14 34.73 -17.77
N LYS A 7 39.14 35.10 -16.96
CA LYS A 7 39.06 34.95 -15.50
C LYS A 7 38.07 35.95 -14.88
N PHE A 8 37.94 37.14 -15.45
CA PHE A 8 36.95 38.14 -15.00
C PHE A 8 35.51 37.73 -15.35
N PHE A 9 35.29 37.09 -16.52
CA PHE A 9 33.99 36.57 -16.91
C PHE A 9 33.54 35.38 -16.06
N ILE A 10 34.47 34.50 -15.66
CA ILE A 10 34.17 33.37 -14.77
C ILE A 10 33.82 33.88 -13.36
N LEU A 11 34.54 34.90 -12.86
CA LEU A 11 34.25 35.48 -11.54
C LEU A 11 32.87 36.15 -11.48
N ILE A 12 32.47 36.85 -12.55
CA ILE A 12 31.14 37.48 -12.67
C ILE A 12 30.04 36.43 -12.76
N PHE A 13 30.25 35.32 -13.49
CA PHE A 13 29.28 34.23 -13.56
C PHE A 13 29.11 33.48 -12.24
N THR A 14 30.18 33.30 -11.45
CA THR A 14 30.09 32.73 -10.10
C THR A 14 29.41 33.67 -9.10
N LEU A 15 29.60 35.00 -9.24
CA LEU A 15 28.94 35.99 -8.38
C LEU A 15 27.45 36.18 -8.72
N LEU A 16 27.07 35.98 -9.99
CA LEU A 16 25.67 35.97 -10.44
C LEU A 16 24.92 34.70 -10.03
N TYR A 17 25.61 33.55 -9.94
CA TYR A 17 25.00 32.30 -9.45
C TYR A 17 24.74 32.31 -7.93
N THR A 18 25.44 33.15 -7.16
CA THR A 18 25.18 33.32 -5.72
C THR A 18 24.01 34.26 -5.41
N ILE A 19 23.38 34.90 -6.40
CA ILE A 19 22.29 35.86 -6.18
C ILE A 19 20.91 35.27 -6.57
N THR A 20 20.83 34.05 -7.10
CA THR A 20 19.55 33.40 -7.49
C THR A 20 19.07 32.31 -6.53
N PHE A 21 19.51 32.33 -5.28
CA PHE A 21 18.84 31.62 -4.19
C PHE A 21 18.43 32.62 -3.11
N ILE A 22 17.53 33.55 -3.48
CA ILE A 22 16.59 34.06 -2.49
C ILE A 22 15.57 32.93 -2.33
N PRO A 23 15.54 32.18 -1.21
CA PRO A 23 14.40 31.33 -0.95
C PRO A 23 13.18 32.26 -0.93
N TYR A 24 12.31 32.14 -1.93
CA TYR A 24 10.98 32.71 -1.81
C TYR A 24 10.39 32.10 -0.54
N PRO A 25 10.00 32.91 0.47
CA PRO A 25 9.37 32.36 1.65
C PRO A 25 8.14 31.58 1.17
N ALA A 26 8.09 30.30 1.53
CA ALA A 26 6.93 29.46 1.24
C ALA A 26 5.71 30.15 1.84
N GLN A 27 4.77 30.53 0.97
CA GLN A 27 3.68 31.40 1.36
C GLN A 27 2.49 30.53 1.77
N ALA A 28 2.11 30.61 3.05
CA ALA A 28 0.85 30.04 3.54
C ALA A 28 -0.34 30.55 2.71
N SER A 29 -1.46 29.82 2.72
CA SER A 29 -2.68 30.26 2.03
C SER A 29 -3.08 31.67 2.49
N THR A 30 -3.47 32.55 1.56
CA THR A 30 -3.92 33.91 1.89
C THR A 30 -5.16 33.86 2.80
N SER A 31 -5.26 34.77 3.77
CA SER A 31 -6.26 34.74 4.85
C SER A 31 -7.73 34.75 4.40
N LYS A 32 -8.03 35.10 3.15
CA LYS A 32 -9.40 35.14 2.62
C LYS A 32 -10.04 33.75 2.45
N ASP A 33 -9.25 32.69 2.38
CA ASP A 33 -9.73 31.32 2.15
C ASP A 33 -9.64 30.41 3.40
N ILE A 34 -9.35 30.99 4.57
CA ILE A 34 -9.21 30.25 5.83
C ILE A 34 -10.43 30.49 6.70
N HIS A 35 -11.09 29.42 7.11
CA HIS A 35 -12.27 29.45 7.96
C HIS A 35 -12.05 28.67 9.26
N ILE A 36 -12.63 29.16 10.35
CA ILE A 36 -12.71 28.40 11.60
C ILE A 36 -13.84 27.38 11.44
N ILE A 37 -13.49 26.10 11.50
CA ILE A 37 -14.42 24.99 11.43
C ILE A 37 -14.39 24.19 12.73
N GLN A 38 -15.50 23.52 13.03
CA GLN A 38 -15.58 22.54 14.11
C GLN A 38 -15.14 21.17 13.59
N ASP A 39 -14.18 20.54 14.26
CA ASP A 39 -13.58 19.26 13.85
C ASP A 39 -14.36 18.05 14.37
N SER A 40 -14.98 18.16 15.55
CA SER A 40 -15.73 17.07 16.19
C SER A 40 -16.98 17.60 16.89
N GLU A 41 -18.08 16.85 16.77
CA GLU A 41 -19.31 17.06 17.56
C GLU A 41 -19.43 16.05 18.72
N SER A 42 -18.51 15.09 18.83
CA SER A 42 -18.57 14.04 19.85
C SER A 42 -18.18 14.56 21.23
N ILE A 43 -19.08 14.44 22.19
CA ILE A 43 -18.89 14.91 23.58
C ILE A 43 -19.00 13.72 24.56
N SER A 44 -19.85 12.75 24.28
CA SER A 44 -20.15 11.62 25.17
C SER A 44 -19.54 10.29 24.76
N ASP A 45 -19.06 10.18 23.52
CA ASP A 45 -18.53 8.94 22.95
C ASP A 45 -17.02 9.05 22.74
N LEU A 46 -16.36 7.91 22.52
CA LEU A 46 -14.98 7.91 22.07
C LEU A 46 -14.85 8.66 20.72
N PRO A 47 -13.69 9.27 20.44
CA PRO A 47 -13.51 9.96 19.16
C PRO A 47 -13.63 8.98 17.99
N GLN A 48 -13.94 9.54 16.81
CA GLN A 48 -14.10 8.74 15.60
C GLN A 48 -12.87 7.85 15.35
N HIS A 49 -13.06 6.63 14.86
CA HIS A 49 -11.97 5.70 14.57
C HIS A 49 -11.05 5.39 15.77
N PHE A 50 -11.54 5.52 17.00
CA PHE A 50 -10.79 5.07 18.17
C PHE A 50 -10.51 3.55 18.09
N ARG A 51 -9.24 3.17 18.22
CA ARG A 51 -8.77 1.78 18.31
C ARG A 51 -7.49 1.68 19.13
N LYS A 52 -7.23 0.50 19.71
CA LYS A 52 -6.02 0.20 20.50
C LYS A 52 -5.52 -1.22 20.25
N THR A 53 -4.21 -1.44 20.28
CA THR A 53 -3.60 -2.71 19.86
C THR A 53 -3.81 -3.87 20.84
N ASN A 54 -4.22 -3.58 22.08
CA ASN A 54 -4.53 -4.60 23.10
C ASN A 54 -6.05 -4.93 23.20
N ASN A 55 -6.93 -4.26 22.44
CA ASN A 55 -8.35 -4.62 22.40
C ASN A 55 -8.62 -5.58 21.26
N ILE A 56 -8.34 -6.84 21.54
CA ILE A 56 -8.33 -7.91 20.55
C ILE A 56 -9.75 -8.48 20.31
N ASN A 57 -10.84 -7.84 20.75
CA ASN A 57 -12.19 -8.38 20.52
C ASN A 57 -12.60 -8.44 19.03
N ASP A 58 -11.90 -7.72 18.14
CA ASP A 58 -12.00 -7.86 16.68
C ASP A 58 -11.17 -9.05 16.11
N ILE A 59 -10.63 -9.93 16.98
CA ILE A 59 -9.71 -11.05 16.69
C ILE A 59 -10.14 -11.91 15.52
N ALA A 60 -11.43 -12.14 15.30
CA ALA A 60 -11.88 -13.17 14.36
C ALA A 60 -11.31 -12.97 12.94
N LYS A 61 -11.15 -11.72 12.48
CA LYS A 61 -10.52 -11.36 11.21
C LYS A 61 -8.99 -11.27 11.29
N LEU A 62 -8.44 -11.05 12.49
CA LEU A 62 -7.00 -10.98 12.76
C LEU A 62 -6.35 -12.36 12.94
N LYS A 63 -7.11 -13.44 13.18
CA LYS A 63 -6.57 -14.80 13.41
C LYS A 63 -5.74 -15.35 12.24
N SER A 64 -5.94 -14.86 11.02
CA SER A 64 -5.12 -15.23 9.85
C SER A 64 -3.84 -14.39 9.72
N LEU A 65 -3.68 -13.33 10.52
CA LEU A 65 -2.54 -12.42 10.46
C LEU A 65 -1.55 -12.68 11.59
N ASN A 66 -0.29 -12.33 11.36
CA ASN A 66 0.74 -12.42 12.38
C ASN A 66 0.58 -11.32 13.45
N LEU A 67 0.20 -11.73 14.66
CA LEU A 67 -0.04 -10.82 15.80
C LEU A 67 1.16 -10.69 16.75
N ILE A 68 2.33 -11.24 16.41
CA ILE A 68 3.53 -11.16 17.25
C ILE A 68 3.84 -9.69 17.57
N GLY A 69 4.01 -9.43 18.87
CA GLY A 69 4.41 -8.13 19.42
C GLY A 69 3.33 -7.05 19.45
N MET A 70 2.12 -7.31 18.91
CA MET A 70 1.05 -6.31 18.82
C MET A 70 0.48 -5.92 20.19
N ASP A 71 0.39 -6.88 21.11
CA ASP A 71 -0.04 -6.71 22.50
C ASP A 71 0.91 -5.82 23.32
N LYS A 72 2.17 -5.73 22.89
CA LYS A 72 3.24 -4.97 23.57
C LYS A 72 3.47 -3.58 22.98
N LEU A 73 2.73 -3.19 21.94
CA LEU A 73 2.94 -1.87 21.31
C LEU A 73 2.52 -0.72 22.23
N ASN A 74 1.49 -0.92 23.07
CA ASN A 74 0.90 0.12 23.92
C ASN A 74 0.54 1.39 23.14
N ILE A 75 -0.16 1.21 22.01
CA ILE A 75 -0.60 2.32 21.17
C ILE A 75 -2.11 2.29 20.93
N SER A 76 -2.66 3.48 20.77
CA SER A 76 -4.01 3.70 20.27
C SER A 76 -4.02 4.78 19.20
N GLY A 77 -5.12 4.92 18.50
CA GLY A 77 -5.33 6.12 17.70
C GLY A 77 -6.78 6.44 17.42
N SER A 78 -7.05 7.68 17.02
CA SER A 78 -8.40 8.15 16.68
C SER A 78 -8.36 9.38 15.77
N GLY A 79 -9.54 9.88 15.40
CA GLY A 79 -9.72 11.24 14.90
C GLY A 79 -9.67 12.27 16.03
N GLN A 80 -9.88 13.54 15.67
CA GLN A 80 -9.78 14.65 16.60
C GLN A 80 -10.77 14.47 17.77
N PHE A 81 -10.26 14.59 18.99
CA PHE A 81 -11.04 14.60 20.20
C PHE A 81 -11.41 16.03 20.62
N THR A 82 -12.48 16.15 21.40
CA THR A 82 -12.81 17.32 22.23
C THR A 82 -12.24 17.13 23.64
N GLU A 83 -12.23 18.18 24.46
CA GLU A 83 -11.87 18.06 25.89
C GLU A 83 -12.68 16.96 26.59
N PHE A 84 -13.95 16.81 26.21
CA PHE A 84 -14.89 15.90 26.86
C PHE A 84 -14.60 14.43 26.54
N ASN A 85 -13.89 14.13 25.44
CA ASN A 85 -13.52 12.76 25.11
C ASN A 85 -12.27 12.29 25.86
N LEU A 86 -11.41 13.20 26.35
CA LEU A 86 -10.14 12.84 27.00
C LEU A 86 -10.32 11.86 28.19
N PRO A 87 -11.29 12.04 29.11
CA PRO A 87 -11.53 11.08 30.18
C PRO A 87 -11.92 9.69 29.68
N LEU A 88 -12.60 9.59 28.53
CA LEU A 88 -12.98 8.31 27.92
C LEU A 88 -11.76 7.60 27.34
N ILE A 89 -10.87 8.34 26.67
CA ILE A 89 -9.60 7.84 26.15
C ILE A 89 -8.73 7.32 27.30
N GLN A 90 -8.57 8.11 28.37
CA GLN A 90 -7.82 7.72 29.56
C GLN A 90 -8.39 6.45 30.20
N LYS A 91 -9.72 6.37 30.35
CA LYS A 91 -10.40 5.18 30.88
C LYS A 91 -10.17 3.95 30.01
N GLU A 92 -10.18 4.09 28.69
CA GLU A 92 -9.91 2.98 27.77
C GLU A 92 -8.46 2.53 27.82
N ILE A 93 -7.50 3.43 27.97
CA ILE A 93 -6.07 3.08 28.06
C ILE A 93 -5.77 2.41 29.41
N GLY A 94 -6.38 2.91 30.49
CA GLY A 94 -6.10 2.46 31.85
C GLY A 94 -5.02 3.31 32.53
N ASN A 95 -4.79 3.04 33.82
CA ASN A 95 -3.92 3.86 34.68
C ASN A 95 -2.48 3.35 34.79
N ASP A 96 -2.16 2.25 34.12
CA ASP A 96 -0.84 1.60 34.20
C ASP A 96 0.22 2.30 33.34
N PHE A 97 -0.19 3.28 32.51
CA PHE A 97 0.67 3.94 31.54
C PHE A 97 0.62 5.46 31.64
N SER A 98 1.76 6.09 31.42
CA SER A 98 1.83 7.52 31.11
C SER A 98 1.41 7.73 29.65
N ILE A 99 0.38 8.54 29.41
CA ILE A 99 -0.14 8.77 28.06
C ILE A 99 0.62 9.93 27.40
N ILE A 100 1.09 9.70 26.18
CA ILE A 100 1.58 10.74 25.27
C ILE A 100 0.60 10.87 24.11
N ASP A 101 0.03 12.05 23.98
CA ASP A 101 -0.75 12.47 22.83
C ASP A 101 0.19 12.82 21.68
N VAL A 102 0.07 12.10 20.57
CA VAL A 102 0.88 12.27 19.36
C VAL A 102 0.00 12.89 18.28
N ASP A 103 0.04 14.21 18.21
CA ASP A 103 -0.71 15.03 17.27
C ASP A 103 0.01 15.08 15.91
N LEU A 104 -0.64 14.53 14.88
CA LEU A 104 -0.08 14.44 13.53
C LEU A 104 -0.51 15.58 12.60
N ARG A 105 -1.16 16.63 13.11
CA ARG A 105 -1.83 17.65 12.30
C ARG A 105 -0.89 18.80 11.93
N GLU A 106 -0.71 19.06 10.64
CA GLU A 106 0.01 20.27 10.19
C GLU A 106 -0.90 21.50 10.22
N GLU A 107 -2.19 21.31 9.96
CA GLU A 107 -3.18 22.37 10.01
C GLU A 107 -3.28 22.97 11.42
N SER A 108 -3.40 24.29 11.48
CA SER A 108 -3.58 24.98 12.77
C SER A 108 -4.91 24.62 13.39
N HIS A 109 -4.89 24.26 14.66
CA HIS A 109 -6.07 23.84 15.39
C HIS A 109 -5.94 24.15 16.89
N GLY A 110 -7.03 23.95 17.62
CA GLY A 110 -7.10 24.14 19.06
C GLY A 110 -8.52 23.98 19.55
N PHE A 111 -8.84 24.66 20.65
CA PHE A 111 -10.10 24.46 21.35
C PHE A 111 -10.75 25.78 21.73
N ILE A 112 -12.08 25.85 21.59
CA ILE A 112 -12.91 26.93 22.14
C ILE A 112 -13.87 26.31 23.13
N ASN A 113 -13.75 26.67 24.42
CA ASN A 113 -14.56 26.11 25.51
C ASN A 113 -14.57 24.55 25.53
N GLY A 114 -13.45 23.93 25.16
CA GLY A 114 -13.31 22.47 25.06
C GLY A 114 -13.79 21.85 23.74
N ILE A 115 -14.41 22.62 22.83
CA ILE A 115 -14.81 22.18 21.49
C ILE A 115 -13.60 22.28 20.54
N ALA A 116 -13.30 21.20 19.83
CA ALA A 116 -12.19 21.14 18.88
C ALA A 116 -12.49 21.91 17.60
N ILE A 117 -11.57 22.79 17.20
CA ILE A 117 -11.66 23.62 15.99
C ILE A 117 -10.35 23.60 15.20
N SER A 118 -10.44 23.84 13.90
CA SER A 118 -9.29 24.08 13.04
C SER A 118 -9.47 25.27 12.10
N PHE A 119 -8.35 25.83 11.66
CA PHE A 119 -8.27 26.89 10.66
C PHE A 119 -8.07 26.23 9.29
N ALA A 120 -9.17 25.96 8.61
CA ALA A 120 -9.17 25.14 7.40
C ALA A 120 -9.40 25.97 6.14
N ASN A 121 -8.63 25.65 5.09
CA ASN A 121 -8.97 25.97 3.71
C ASN A 121 -9.68 24.76 3.05
N SER A 122 -10.09 24.89 1.79
CA SER A 122 -10.83 23.84 1.06
C SER A 122 -10.09 22.49 0.94
N LYS A 123 -8.77 22.47 1.11
CA LYS A 123 -7.92 21.27 1.02
C LYS A 123 -7.29 20.85 2.36
N ASN A 124 -7.66 21.50 3.47
CA ASN A 124 -7.10 21.29 4.79
C ASN A 124 -5.55 21.33 4.83
N ASN A 125 -4.94 22.21 4.04
CA ASN A 125 -3.48 22.30 3.85
C ASN A 125 -2.96 23.74 3.94
N ALA A 126 -3.60 24.56 4.78
CA ALA A 126 -3.32 25.99 4.89
C ALA A 126 -1.87 26.31 5.25
N ASN A 127 -1.21 25.40 5.97
CA ASN A 127 0.16 25.51 6.47
C ASN A 127 1.18 24.74 5.61
N LYS A 128 0.77 24.20 4.46
CA LYS A 128 1.66 23.39 3.63
C LYS A 128 2.91 24.17 3.22
N GLY A 129 4.08 23.60 3.50
CA GLY A 129 5.38 24.18 3.15
C GLY A 129 5.98 25.11 4.20
N LEU A 130 5.29 25.33 5.32
CA LEU A 130 5.87 26.01 6.48
C LEU A 130 6.85 25.09 7.22
N SER A 131 7.82 25.69 7.92
CA SER A 131 8.68 24.97 8.86
C SER A 131 7.90 24.59 10.13
N TYR A 132 8.46 23.68 10.93
CA TYR A 132 7.85 23.32 12.23
C TYR A 132 7.58 24.54 13.10
N ASP A 133 8.59 25.41 13.29
CA ASP A 133 8.46 26.62 14.12
C ASP A 133 7.44 27.60 13.56
N ASP A 134 7.37 27.75 12.23
CA ASP A 134 6.38 28.61 11.57
C ASP A 134 4.95 28.06 11.71
N ILE A 135 4.78 26.73 11.71
CA ILE A 135 3.47 26.08 11.95
C ILE A 135 2.99 26.42 13.36
N ILE A 136 3.85 26.25 14.37
CA ILE A 136 3.52 26.55 15.76
C ILE A 136 3.25 28.05 15.95
N ALA A 137 4.06 28.92 15.36
CA ALA A 137 3.86 30.36 15.42
C ALA A 137 2.54 30.80 14.75
N THR A 138 2.22 30.22 13.60
CA THR A 138 0.97 30.47 12.87
C THR A 138 -0.24 30.00 13.64
N GLU A 139 -0.19 28.81 14.25
CA GLU A 139 -1.27 28.27 15.09
C GLU A 139 -1.53 29.16 16.31
N ASN A 140 -0.48 29.53 17.04
CA ASN A 140 -0.62 30.41 18.21
C ASN A 140 -1.16 31.80 17.83
N LYS A 141 -0.74 32.35 16.68
CA LYS A 141 -1.28 33.61 16.14
C LYS A 141 -2.76 33.47 15.79
N ASN A 142 -3.13 32.38 15.12
CA ASN A 142 -4.51 32.11 14.72
C ASN A 142 -5.42 31.96 15.94
N LEU A 143 -5.02 31.19 16.95
CA LEU A 143 -5.76 31.03 18.20
C LEU A 143 -5.88 32.36 18.97
N SER A 144 -4.80 33.15 19.04
CA SER A 144 -4.81 34.46 19.73
C SER A 144 -5.68 35.51 19.02
N SER A 145 -6.04 35.30 17.75
CA SER A 145 -6.95 36.17 17.00
C SER A 145 -8.42 36.00 17.37
N ILE A 146 -8.76 34.89 18.05
CA ILE A 146 -10.11 34.62 18.54
C ILE A 146 -10.36 35.51 19.76
N LYS A 147 -11.37 36.37 19.65
CA LYS A 147 -11.74 37.29 20.73
C LYS A 147 -12.60 36.60 21.79
N ILE A 148 -12.18 36.75 23.05
CA ILE A 148 -12.93 36.27 24.21
C ILE A 148 -14.16 37.16 24.44
N ASN A 149 -15.27 36.56 24.85
CA ASN A 149 -16.56 37.18 25.13
C ASN A 149 -17.26 37.86 23.93
N GLU A 150 -16.78 37.65 22.69
CA GLU A 150 -17.46 38.08 21.47
C GLU A 150 -18.05 36.86 20.72
N PRO A 151 -19.28 36.93 20.18
CA PRO A 151 -19.84 35.84 19.38
C PRO A 151 -19.00 35.51 18.14
N LEU A 152 -18.72 34.22 17.93
CA LEU A 152 -18.02 33.67 16.78
C LEU A 152 -18.91 32.63 16.08
N THR A 153 -19.14 32.81 14.79
CA THR A 153 -19.87 31.83 13.97
C THR A 153 -18.90 30.83 13.36
N ILE A 154 -19.13 29.54 13.63
CA ILE A 154 -18.36 28.44 13.06
C ILE A 154 -18.84 28.16 11.63
N PHE A 155 -17.89 28.09 10.69
CA PHE A 155 -18.20 28.11 9.26
C PHE A 155 -18.97 26.88 8.76
N ASN A 156 -18.58 25.66 9.17
CA ASN A 156 -19.18 24.42 8.66
C ASN A 156 -20.51 24.04 9.35
N THR A 157 -20.76 24.54 10.57
CA THR A 157 -21.98 24.20 11.33
C THR A 157 -22.98 25.35 11.41
N ASN A 158 -22.58 26.58 11.05
CA ASN A 158 -23.32 27.82 11.27
C ASN A 158 -23.73 28.05 12.75
N LYS A 159 -23.11 27.33 13.70
CA LYS A 159 -23.34 27.51 15.13
C LYS A 159 -22.55 28.73 15.61
N THR A 160 -23.21 29.58 16.40
CA THR A 160 -22.54 30.70 17.08
C THR A 160 -22.11 30.25 18.47
N ILE A 161 -20.84 30.42 18.79
CA ILE A 161 -20.28 30.17 20.11
C ILE A 161 -19.68 31.47 20.65
N THR A 162 -19.73 31.66 21.96
CA THR A 162 -19.02 32.77 22.62
C THR A 162 -17.78 32.20 23.30
N PRO A 163 -16.57 32.46 22.78
CA PRO A 163 -15.34 31.98 23.39
C PRO A 163 -15.17 32.57 24.78
N ILE A 164 -15.08 31.71 25.79
CA ILE A 164 -14.73 32.06 27.18
C ILE A 164 -13.27 31.66 27.44
N ARG A 165 -12.85 30.55 26.81
CA ARG A 165 -11.49 30.02 26.86
C ARG A 165 -11.08 29.52 25.49
N VAL A 166 -9.85 29.84 25.10
CA VAL A 166 -9.19 29.37 23.88
C VAL A 166 -7.85 28.76 24.28
N GLU A 167 -7.58 27.54 23.83
CA GLU A 167 -6.37 26.79 24.19
C GLU A 167 -5.83 26.07 22.95
N ASN A 168 -4.50 25.91 22.89
CA ASN A 168 -3.91 24.92 21.97
C ASN A 168 -3.97 23.52 22.58
N GLU A 169 -3.70 22.49 21.77
CA GLU A 169 -3.85 21.11 22.21
C GLU A 169 -2.88 20.73 23.33
N ASN A 170 -1.62 21.16 23.25
CA ASN A 170 -0.62 20.96 24.30
C ASN A 170 -1.12 21.45 25.68
N GLN A 171 -1.66 22.66 25.73
CA GLN A 171 -2.23 23.23 26.96
C GLN A 171 -3.39 22.38 27.48
N LEU A 172 -4.31 21.98 26.60
CA LEU A 172 -5.47 21.18 26.98
C LEU A 172 -5.06 19.83 27.59
N VAL A 173 -4.19 19.08 26.91
CA VAL A 173 -3.83 17.71 27.32
C VAL A 173 -2.90 17.71 28.54
N THR A 174 -1.99 18.69 28.63
CA THR A 174 -1.09 18.82 29.80
C THR A 174 -1.90 19.11 31.08
N ASN A 175 -2.96 19.91 31.00
CA ASN A 175 -3.88 20.16 32.11
C ASN A 175 -4.65 18.91 32.57
N LYS A 176 -4.59 17.81 31.81
CA LYS A 176 -5.20 16.50 32.13
C LYS A 176 -4.15 15.42 32.44
N ASN A 177 -2.91 15.82 32.73
CA ASN A 177 -1.76 14.92 32.96
C ASN A 177 -1.44 14.01 31.77
N ILE A 178 -1.66 14.49 30.55
CA ILE A 178 -1.25 13.82 29.32
C ILE A 178 -0.08 14.60 28.73
N SER A 179 0.99 13.91 28.39
CA SER A 179 2.14 14.51 27.72
C SER A 179 1.84 14.72 26.24
N TYR A 180 2.52 15.66 25.58
CA TYR A 180 2.20 16.06 24.22
C TYR A 180 3.40 16.01 23.29
N LEU A 181 3.20 15.50 22.08
CA LEU A 181 4.16 15.48 20.98
C LEU A 181 3.48 15.90 19.68
N ARG A 182 3.96 16.97 19.06
CA ARG A 182 3.48 17.45 17.75
C ARG A 182 4.39 16.96 16.62
N ILE A 183 3.83 16.26 15.63
CA ILE A 183 4.53 15.86 14.40
C ILE A 183 3.69 16.33 13.20
N PRO A 184 3.88 17.57 12.71
CA PRO A 184 3.00 18.14 11.70
C PRO A 184 3.16 17.44 10.35
N VAL A 185 2.10 16.77 9.89
CA VAL A 185 2.03 16.17 8.55
C VAL A 185 0.82 16.71 7.80
N THR A 186 1.06 17.22 6.58
CA THR A 186 -0.01 17.74 5.71
C THR A 186 -1.10 16.69 5.52
N ASP A 187 -2.37 17.12 5.52
CA ASP A 187 -3.49 16.22 5.30
C ASP A 187 -3.42 15.54 3.92
N GLY A 188 -3.70 14.23 3.89
CA GLY A 188 -3.50 13.37 2.71
C GLY A 188 -2.03 13.13 2.29
N GLY A 189 -1.07 13.76 2.97
CA GLY A 189 0.36 13.63 2.70
C GLY A 189 1.05 12.46 3.41
N LEU A 190 2.37 12.42 3.24
CA LEU A 190 3.32 11.56 3.95
C LEU A 190 4.22 12.45 4.82
N PRO A 191 4.76 11.95 5.95
CA PRO A 191 5.80 12.70 6.66
C PRO A 191 7.01 12.91 5.74
N ASN A 192 7.63 14.08 5.83
CA ASN A 192 8.93 14.32 5.20
C ASN A 192 10.05 13.70 6.04
N ASP A 193 11.27 13.67 5.50
CA ASP A 193 12.42 13.03 6.13
C ASP A 193 12.73 13.60 7.52
N ASP A 194 12.58 14.92 7.71
CA ASP A 194 12.78 15.58 9.01
C ASP A 194 11.78 15.06 10.06
N MET A 195 10.51 14.92 9.70
CA MET A 195 9.47 14.40 10.59
C MET A 195 9.62 12.89 10.84
N VAL A 196 10.09 12.13 9.86
CA VAL A 196 10.43 10.71 10.04
C VAL A 196 11.57 10.59 11.06
N LYS A 197 12.64 11.37 10.89
CA LYS A 197 13.77 11.38 11.82
C LYS A 197 13.32 11.79 13.23
N TYR A 198 12.57 12.87 13.34
CA TYR A 198 12.06 13.35 14.62
C TYR A 198 11.22 12.28 15.34
N PHE A 199 10.37 11.57 14.59
CA PHE A 199 9.58 10.46 15.14
C PHE A 199 10.46 9.29 15.61
N VAL A 200 11.43 8.87 14.79
CA VAL A 200 12.35 7.76 15.14
C VAL A 200 13.17 8.12 16.38
N ASP A 201 13.73 9.33 16.43
CA ASP A 201 14.49 9.81 17.58
C ASP A 201 13.63 9.83 18.86
N PHE A 202 12.37 10.24 18.75
CA PHE A 202 11.43 10.17 19.87
C PHE A 202 11.17 8.72 20.31
N VAL A 203 10.88 7.80 19.39
CA VAL A 203 10.57 6.40 19.72
C VAL A 203 11.78 5.67 20.34
N ASN A 204 12.99 6.02 19.93
CA ASN A 204 14.24 5.47 20.47
C ASN A 204 14.52 5.97 21.90
N ASN A 205 14.04 7.17 22.26
CA ASN A 205 14.24 7.78 23.58
C ASN A 205 12.95 7.80 24.43
N GLN A 206 11.92 7.06 24.01
CA GLN A 206 10.62 7.03 24.67
C GLN A 206 10.76 6.50 26.10
N PRO A 207 10.11 7.13 27.10
CA PRO A 207 10.12 6.62 28.47
C PRO A 207 9.46 5.23 28.57
N GLU A 208 9.96 4.40 29.47
CA GLU A 208 9.30 3.13 29.81
C GLU A 208 7.87 3.34 30.33
N ASN A 209 7.01 2.33 30.19
CA ASN A 209 5.60 2.36 30.63
C ASN A 209 4.79 3.52 30.04
N THR A 210 5.09 3.88 28.79
CA THR A 210 4.38 4.91 28.05
C THR A 210 3.37 4.31 27.08
N TRP A 211 2.21 4.97 26.96
CA TRP A 211 1.20 4.71 25.95
C TRP A 211 1.15 5.83 24.92
N LEU A 212 1.28 5.52 23.63
CA LEU A 212 1.17 6.53 22.57
C LEU A 212 -0.24 6.56 21.98
N HIS A 213 -0.89 7.73 22.04
CA HIS A 213 -2.17 7.96 21.38
C HIS A 213 -1.95 8.80 20.12
N PHE A 214 -2.01 8.17 18.95
CA PHE A 214 -1.87 8.87 17.67
C PHE A 214 -3.21 9.45 17.23
N HIS A 215 -3.23 10.70 16.79
CA HIS A 215 -4.43 11.22 16.14
C HIS A 215 -4.13 12.17 15.00
N CYS A 216 -5.14 12.37 14.18
CA CYS A 216 -5.20 13.44 13.20
C CYS A 216 -6.65 13.89 13.10
N LYS A 217 -7.03 14.67 12.09
CA LYS A 217 -8.42 15.11 11.95
C LYS A 217 -9.44 13.96 11.95
N ALA A 218 -9.25 12.94 11.11
CA ALA A 218 -10.22 11.85 10.91
C ALA A 218 -9.80 10.51 11.49
N GLY A 219 -8.54 10.36 11.95
CA GLY A 219 -8.05 9.11 12.51
C GLY A 219 -7.73 8.00 11.51
N ALA A 220 -7.73 8.33 10.22
CA ALA A 220 -7.54 7.39 9.12
C ALA A 220 -6.10 7.44 8.57
N GLY A 221 -5.81 8.30 7.59
CA GLY A 221 -4.55 8.28 6.84
C GLY A 221 -3.29 8.47 7.72
N ARG A 222 -3.08 9.68 8.23
CA ARG A 222 -1.88 10.02 9.04
C ARG A 222 -1.74 9.10 10.26
N THR A 223 -2.82 8.93 11.02
CA THR A 223 -2.85 8.08 12.21
C THR A 223 -2.45 6.64 11.90
N THR A 224 -3.05 6.01 10.89
CA THR A 224 -2.69 4.63 10.54
C THR A 224 -1.26 4.53 10.00
N THR A 225 -0.76 5.54 9.27
CA THR A 225 0.66 5.58 8.84
C THR A 225 1.60 5.54 10.03
N PHE A 226 1.41 6.41 11.02
CA PHE A 226 2.31 6.46 12.18
C PHE A 226 2.16 5.25 13.10
N MET A 227 0.96 4.68 13.24
CA MET A 227 0.77 3.41 13.94
C MET A 227 1.54 2.27 13.24
N ILE A 228 1.52 2.20 11.90
CA ILE A 228 2.31 1.23 11.12
C ILE A 228 3.81 1.50 11.30
N MET A 229 4.27 2.75 11.22
CA MET A 229 5.67 3.09 11.41
C MET A 229 6.17 2.67 12.81
N TYR A 230 5.38 2.96 13.85
CA TYR A 230 5.70 2.52 15.22
C TYR A 230 5.80 1.00 15.31
N ASP A 231 4.85 0.30 14.71
CA ASP A 231 4.83 -1.15 14.67
C ASP A 231 6.04 -1.74 13.92
N ILE A 232 6.43 -1.14 12.79
CA ILE A 232 7.66 -1.47 12.07
C ILE A 232 8.87 -1.33 13.00
N ILE A 233 9.05 -0.19 13.67
CA ILE A 233 10.19 0.04 14.58
C ILE A 233 10.28 -1.08 15.63
N LYS A 234 9.16 -1.52 16.19
CA LYS A 234 9.15 -2.52 17.27
C LYS A 234 9.22 -3.97 16.77
N ASN A 235 8.70 -4.27 15.58
CA ASN A 235 8.44 -5.64 15.14
C ASN A 235 9.00 -6.02 13.77
N CYS A 236 9.70 -5.13 13.04
CA CYS A 236 10.20 -5.44 11.69
C CYS A 236 11.10 -6.68 11.66
N ASN A 237 11.82 -6.98 12.74
CA ASN A 237 12.67 -8.16 12.84
C ASN A 237 11.91 -9.50 12.94
N GLN A 238 10.64 -9.47 13.35
CA GLN A 238 9.84 -10.67 13.65
C GLN A 238 8.60 -10.83 12.76
N VAL A 239 8.11 -9.73 12.17
CA VAL A 239 6.86 -9.70 11.39
C VAL A 239 7.14 -9.07 10.02
N ASN A 240 6.60 -9.65 8.96
CA ASN A 240 6.76 -9.09 7.61
C ASN A 240 5.92 -7.80 7.44
N LEU A 241 6.33 -6.94 6.50
CA LEU A 241 5.68 -5.67 6.22
C LEU A 241 4.17 -5.81 5.97
N ASN A 242 3.78 -6.81 5.18
CA ASN A 242 2.40 -6.99 4.76
C ASN A 242 1.48 -7.30 5.94
N ASP A 243 1.92 -8.15 6.87
CA ASP A 243 1.21 -8.45 8.10
C ASP A 243 1.09 -7.22 9.01
N ILE A 244 2.16 -6.42 9.14
CA ILE A 244 2.15 -5.18 9.93
C ILE A 244 1.14 -4.18 9.34
N ILE A 245 1.15 -3.98 8.02
CA ILE A 245 0.20 -3.08 7.36
C ILE A 245 -1.22 -3.62 7.55
N ALA A 246 -1.46 -4.90 7.24
CA ALA A 246 -2.78 -5.50 7.28
C ALA A 246 -3.41 -5.43 8.68
N ARG A 247 -2.65 -5.77 9.74
CA ARG A 247 -3.18 -5.75 11.11
C ARG A 247 -3.55 -4.35 11.59
N GLN A 248 -2.76 -3.32 11.24
CA GLN A 248 -3.04 -1.93 11.61
C GLN A 248 -4.19 -1.34 10.78
N VAL A 249 -4.26 -1.64 9.48
CA VAL A 249 -5.35 -1.21 8.60
C VAL A 249 -6.68 -1.81 9.04
N LEU A 250 -6.73 -3.12 9.33
CA LEU A 250 -7.93 -3.77 9.86
C LEU A 250 -8.39 -3.14 11.17
N LEU A 251 -7.45 -2.92 12.11
CA LEU A 251 -7.75 -2.30 13.39
C LEU A 251 -8.33 -0.88 13.24
N SER A 252 -7.93 -0.14 12.21
CA SER A 252 -8.41 1.23 11.96
C SER A 252 -9.85 1.30 11.45
N ARG A 253 -10.41 0.20 10.94
CA ARG A 253 -11.75 0.11 10.34
C ARG A 253 -12.01 1.18 9.26
N ILE A 254 -10.95 1.64 8.59
CA ILE A 254 -11.08 2.57 7.45
C ILE A 254 -11.76 1.86 6.28
N ARG A 255 -12.57 2.60 5.52
CA ARG A 255 -13.26 2.04 4.34
C ARG A 255 -12.24 1.54 3.32
N SER A 256 -12.53 0.44 2.63
CA SER A 256 -11.60 -0.23 1.71
C SER A 256 -10.99 0.73 0.68
N ARG A 257 -11.78 1.64 0.09
CA ARG A 257 -11.28 2.66 -0.85
C ARG A 257 -10.14 3.52 -0.27
N ASN A 258 -10.21 3.85 1.02
CA ASN A 258 -9.20 4.65 1.70
C ASN A 258 -8.03 3.79 2.22
N ALA A 259 -8.22 2.47 2.30
CA ALA A 259 -7.18 1.52 2.68
C ALA A 259 -6.21 1.19 1.53
N VAL A 260 -6.65 1.31 0.28
CA VAL A 260 -5.88 0.94 -0.92
C VAL A 260 -4.46 1.54 -0.93
N ASP A 261 -4.31 2.82 -0.58
CA ASP A 261 -2.99 3.51 -0.59
C ASP A 261 -1.97 2.90 0.40
N PHE A 262 -2.42 2.15 1.42
CA PHE A 262 -1.51 1.44 2.33
C PHE A 262 -0.92 0.19 1.73
N PHE A 263 -1.58 -0.39 0.73
CA PHE A 263 -1.18 -1.64 0.07
C PHE A 263 -0.56 -1.38 -1.31
N ILE A 264 -0.86 -0.24 -1.93
CA ILE A 264 -0.28 0.18 -3.21
C ILE A 264 -0.06 1.68 -3.27
N GLY A 265 0.77 2.15 -4.20
CA GLY A 265 0.96 3.59 -4.42
C GLY A 265 2.00 4.22 -3.48
N LYS A 266 1.84 5.53 -3.24
CA LYS A 266 2.90 6.36 -2.61
C LYS A 266 3.12 6.00 -1.16
N ARG A 267 2.06 5.75 -0.39
CA ARG A 267 2.16 5.42 1.03
C ARG A 267 2.71 4.02 1.25
N TYR A 268 2.28 3.03 0.46
CA TYR A 268 2.91 1.70 0.49
C TYR A 268 4.41 1.76 0.18
N LYS A 269 4.82 2.49 -0.86
CA LYS A 269 6.24 2.67 -1.20
C LYS A 269 7.02 3.26 -0.02
N PHE A 270 6.51 4.34 0.57
CA PHE A 270 7.09 4.96 1.76
C PHE A 270 7.24 3.97 2.94
N LEU A 271 6.19 3.21 3.26
CA LEU A 271 6.21 2.22 4.35
C LEU A 271 7.17 1.07 4.06
N LYS A 272 7.28 0.65 2.79
CA LYS A 272 8.23 -0.37 2.35
C LYS A 272 9.67 0.09 2.49
N ASP A 273 9.96 1.31 2.07
CA ASP A 273 11.29 1.90 2.20
C ASP A 273 11.67 2.01 3.69
N PHE A 274 10.76 2.54 4.52
CA PHE A 274 10.94 2.63 5.97
C PHE A 274 11.14 1.26 6.65
N TYR A 275 10.42 0.21 6.21
CA TYR A 275 10.61 -1.15 6.70
C TYR A 275 11.96 -1.75 6.30
N ASN A 276 12.43 -1.48 5.08
CA ASN A 276 13.75 -1.92 4.64
C ASN A 276 14.85 -1.23 5.47
N ASP A 277 14.68 0.06 5.77
CA ASP A 277 15.59 0.79 6.66
C ASP A 277 15.61 0.17 8.07
N CYS A 278 14.44 -0.25 8.59
CA CYS A 278 14.36 -0.99 9.85
C CYS A 278 15.13 -2.31 9.80
N LYS A 279 14.90 -3.12 8.75
CA LYS A 279 15.56 -4.43 8.57
C LYS A 279 17.07 -4.36 8.43
N ASN A 280 17.57 -3.27 7.86
CA ASN A 280 19.00 -3.04 7.67
C ASN A 280 19.65 -2.34 8.87
N ASN A 281 18.91 -2.14 9.99
CA ASN A 281 19.32 -1.36 11.16
C ASN A 281 19.71 0.10 10.82
N CYS A 282 19.22 0.62 9.70
CA CYS A 282 19.50 2.00 9.28
C CYS A 282 18.76 3.03 10.14
N LEU A 283 17.66 2.63 10.80
CA LEU A 283 16.89 3.51 11.68
C LEU A 283 17.68 3.97 12.92
N GLU A 284 18.60 3.15 13.45
CA GLU A 284 19.47 3.53 14.57
C GLU A 284 20.60 4.48 14.12
N THR A 285 21.12 4.29 12.90
CA THR A 285 22.19 5.13 12.35
C THR A 285 21.71 6.51 11.88
N CYS A 286 20.41 6.67 11.57
CA CYS A 286 19.81 7.98 11.23
C CYS A 286 19.88 8.99 12.40
N SER A 287 19.96 8.49 13.64
CA SER A 287 20.04 9.32 14.85
C SER A 287 21.45 9.87 15.13
N LEU A 288 22.52 9.39 14.47
CA LEU A 288 23.89 9.68 14.92
C LEU A 288 24.93 10.15 13.90
N ASN A 289 24.68 10.21 12.59
CA ASN A 289 25.70 10.75 11.66
C ASN A 289 25.14 11.63 10.54
N MET A 290 25.56 12.90 10.53
CA MET A 290 25.62 13.73 9.33
C MET A 290 26.74 13.20 8.42
N THR A 291 26.51 12.12 7.70
CA THR A 291 27.30 11.77 6.51
C THR A 291 26.42 11.03 5.51
N ASN A 292 26.54 11.43 4.24
CA ASN A 292 25.75 11.07 3.06
C ASN A 292 25.74 9.58 2.64
N ASP A 293 25.84 8.63 3.57
CA ASP A 293 26.05 7.21 3.23
C ASP A 293 24.76 6.36 3.19
N CYS A 294 23.58 6.97 3.32
CA CYS A 294 22.30 6.31 3.06
C CYS A 294 21.62 6.85 1.79
N ILE A 295 22.40 7.15 0.74
CA ILE A 295 21.85 7.31 -0.61
C ILE A 295 22.14 6.01 -1.35
N ASN A 296 21.29 5.00 -1.18
CA ASN A 296 21.14 4.03 -2.25
C ASN A 296 20.41 4.75 -3.39
N PRO A 297 20.94 4.74 -4.63
CA PRO A 297 20.28 5.39 -5.74
C PRO A 297 18.89 4.78 -5.90
N ILE A 298 17.89 5.66 -5.86
CA ILE A 298 16.50 5.39 -6.16
C ILE A 298 16.46 4.65 -7.49
N ASN A 299 16.21 3.34 -7.46
CA ASN A 299 15.76 2.63 -8.65
C ASN A 299 14.31 3.06 -8.86
N GLU A 300 14.13 4.02 -9.77
CA GLU A 300 12.85 4.66 -10.10
C GLU A 300 11.80 3.72 -10.74
N ASN A 301 12.06 2.42 -10.83
CA ASN A 301 11.13 1.44 -11.37
C ASN A 301 10.68 0.44 -10.29
N SER A 302 9.77 0.86 -9.41
CA SER A 302 8.92 -0.10 -8.69
C SER A 302 7.68 -0.32 -9.54
N ASP A 303 7.81 -1.18 -10.55
CA ASP A 303 6.68 -1.58 -11.37
C ASP A 303 5.59 -2.23 -10.49
N ILE A 304 4.34 -1.83 -10.72
CA ILE A 304 3.15 -2.28 -9.97
C ILE A 304 2.81 -3.75 -10.32
N TYR A 305 3.42 -4.29 -11.37
CA TYR A 305 3.18 -5.64 -11.88
C TYR A 305 4.36 -6.56 -11.56
N ILE A 306 4.07 -7.84 -11.32
CA ILE A 306 5.09 -8.87 -11.13
C ILE A 306 5.75 -9.09 -12.49
N LYS A 307 6.98 -8.59 -12.63
CA LYS A 307 7.77 -8.74 -13.85
C LYS A 307 8.56 -10.04 -13.80
N ASN A 308 8.59 -10.72 -14.94
CA ASN A 308 9.52 -11.82 -15.14
C ASN A 308 10.96 -11.29 -15.17
N SER A 309 11.87 -11.96 -14.45
CA SER A 309 13.29 -11.57 -14.40
C SER A 309 14.07 -11.98 -15.66
N ILE A 310 13.53 -12.91 -16.46
CA ILE A 310 14.19 -13.40 -17.67
C ILE A 310 13.70 -12.63 -18.90
N ILE A 311 14.59 -11.80 -19.45
CA ILE A 311 14.35 -11.06 -20.68
C ILE A 311 14.44 -12.01 -21.89
N PRO A 312 13.41 -12.08 -22.77
CA PRO A 312 13.44 -12.94 -23.93
C PRO A 312 14.52 -12.50 -24.92
N LYS A 313 15.17 -13.47 -25.58
CA LYS A 313 16.03 -13.27 -26.76
C LYS A 313 15.42 -13.85 -28.03
N THR A 314 14.63 -14.92 -27.88
CA THR A 314 13.91 -15.58 -28.98
C THR A 314 12.46 -15.84 -28.59
N LEU A 315 11.52 -15.52 -29.47
CA LEU A 315 10.10 -15.78 -29.28
C LEU A 315 9.54 -16.79 -30.29
N TYR A 316 8.71 -17.70 -29.81
CA TYR A 316 7.87 -18.55 -30.64
C TYR A 316 6.45 -18.01 -30.63
N ILE A 317 6.03 -17.46 -31.77
CA ILE A 317 4.75 -16.77 -31.93
C ILE A 317 3.70 -17.78 -32.36
N ILE A 318 2.56 -17.83 -31.67
CA ILE A 318 1.40 -18.61 -32.08
C ILE A 318 0.15 -17.74 -32.00
N ASP A 319 -0.69 -17.80 -33.01
CA ASP A 319 -1.97 -17.09 -33.04
C ASP A 319 -3.04 -17.97 -32.39
N GLU A 320 -3.86 -17.39 -31.51
CA GLU A 320 -4.93 -18.11 -30.79
C GLU A 320 -5.93 -18.80 -31.72
N ASN A 321 -6.11 -18.28 -32.94
CA ASN A 321 -7.01 -18.85 -33.95
C ASN A 321 -6.50 -20.18 -34.52
N ASN A 322 -5.25 -20.55 -34.26
CA ASN A 322 -4.70 -21.85 -34.64
C ASN A 322 -4.85 -22.91 -33.54
N MET A 323 -5.58 -22.61 -32.46
CA MET A 323 -5.74 -23.48 -31.29
C MET A 323 -7.22 -23.66 -30.94
N THR A 324 -7.59 -24.88 -30.52
CA THR A 324 -8.85 -25.11 -29.81
C THR A 324 -8.83 -24.45 -28.43
N LYS A 325 -10.00 -24.26 -27.79
CA LYS A 325 -10.10 -23.71 -26.42
C LYS A 325 -9.28 -24.50 -25.38
N ALA A 326 -9.26 -25.82 -25.51
CA ALA A 326 -8.44 -26.71 -24.69
C ALA A 326 -6.93 -26.46 -24.92
N GLU A 327 -6.52 -26.35 -26.19
CA GLU A 327 -5.13 -26.03 -26.55
C GLU A 327 -4.71 -24.62 -26.13
N GLN A 328 -5.63 -23.64 -26.15
CA GLN A 328 -5.38 -22.28 -25.68
C GLN A 328 -4.98 -22.27 -24.20
N THR A 329 -5.73 -22.96 -23.33
CA THR A 329 -5.42 -23.05 -21.90
C THR A 329 -4.07 -23.75 -21.66
N MET A 330 -3.82 -24.84 -22.38
CA MET A 330 -2.54 -25.56 -22.34
C MET A 330 -1.37 -24.66 -22.74
N ILE A 331 -1.50 -23.91 -23.83
CA ILE A 331 -0.42 -23.05 -24.32
C ILE A 331 -0.26 -21.80 -23.47
N SER A 332 -1.31 -21.22 -22.89
CA SER A 332 -1.18 -20.12 -21.93
C SER A 332 -0.45 -20.57 -20.66
N THR A 333 -0.77 -21.74 -20.11
CA THR A 333 -0.03 -22.26 -18.95
C THR A 333 1.42 -22.57 -19.29
N LEU A 334 1.68 -23.15 -20.47
CA LEU A 334 3.04 -23.37 -20.96
C LEU A 334 3.79 -22.04 -21.17
N GLN A 335 3.15 -21.00 -21.71
CA GLN A 335 3.76 -19.68 -21.92
C GLN A 335 4.27 -19.11 -20.59
N GLY A 336 3.42 -19.09 -19.56
CA GLY A 336 3.79 -18.57 -18.25
C GLY A 336 4.88 -19.41 -17.56
N LEU A 337 4.78 -20.74 -17.66
CA LEU A 337 5.82 -21.64 -17.15
C LEU A 337 7.18 -21.34 -17.79
N ILE A 338 7.24 -21.28 -19.12
CA ILE A 338 8.49 -21.11 -19.87
C ILE A 338 9.09 -19.71 -19.70
N ALA A 339 8.26 -18.68 -19.56
CA ALA A 339 8.73 -17.33 -19.27
C ALA A 339 9.69 -17.32 -18.07
N SER A 340 9.36 -18.05 -17.01
CA SER A 340 10.17 -18.12 -15.78
C SER A 340 11.44 -18.98 -15.87
N LYS A 341 11.69 -19.70 -16.98
CA LYS A 341 12.76 -20.72 -17.07
C LYS A 341 13.82 -20.44 -18.13
N THR A 342 13.51 -19.68 -19.19
CA THR A 342 14.43 -19.52 -20.34
C THR A 342 14.22 -18.20 -21.09
N ASP A 343 15.26 -17.72 -21.77
CA ASP A 343 15.20 -16.57 -22.69
C ASP A 343 14.62 -16.93 -24.07
N THR A 344 14.26 -18.19 -24.28
CA THR A 344 13.55 -18.67 -25.46
C THR A 344 12.09 -18.94 -25.11
N GLN A 345 11.21 -17.97 -25.36
CA GLN A 345 9.87 -17.94 -24.78
C GLN A 345 8.77 -18.09 -25.84
N ILE A 346 7.52 -18.23 -25.37
CA ILE A 346 6.31 -18.29 -26.20
C ILE A 346 5.62 -16.93 -26.12
N TYR A 347 5.00 -16.51 -27.23
CA TYR A 347 4.18 -15.31 -27.27
C TYR A 347 2.91 -15.60 -28.06
N VAL A 348 1.77 -15.62 -27.37
CA VAL A 348 0.45 -15.83 -27.99
C VAL A 348 -0.07 -14.50 -28.55
N LEU A 349 -0.49 -14.51 -29.81
CA LEU A 349 -1.24 -13.41 -30.41
C LEU A 349 -2.74 -13.67 -30.26
N THR A 350 -3.41 -12.69 -29.67
CA THR A 350 -4.86 -12.67 -29.47
C THR A 350 -5.52 -11.80 -30.54
N SER A 351 -6.59 -12.30 -31.14
CA SER A 351 -7.38 -11.58 -32.14
C SER A 351 -8.32 -10.54 -31.54
N SER A 352 -8.73 -10.75 -30.29
CA SER A 352 -9.53 -9.80 -29.51
C SER A 352 -8.74 -8.59 -29.00
N GLU A 353 -7.40 -8.69 -28.90
CA GLU A 353 -6.55 -7.63 -28.35
C GLU A 353 -5.45 -7.23 -29.36
N PRO A 354 -5.71 -6.23 -30.23
CA PRO A 354 -4.79 -5.85 -31.29
C PRO A 354 -3.42 -5.34 -30.79
N ASP A 355 -3.37 -4.90 -29.53
CA ASP A 355 -2.18 -4.36 -28.88
C ASP A 355 -1.04 -5.40 -28.79
N TYR A 356 -1.35 -6.69 -28.71
CA TYR A 356 -0.33 -7.75 -28.64
C TYR A 356 0.54 -7.77 -29.90
N LYS A 357 -0.03 -7.41 -31.05
CA LYS A 357 0.73 -7.27 -32.29
C LYS A 357 1.61 -6.01 -32.30
N ILE A 358 1.15 -4.94 -31.65
CA ILE A 358 1.92 -3.71 -31.48
C ILE A 358 3.16 -3.99 -30.61
N TRP A 359 2.98 -4.65 -29.46
CA TRP A 359 4.08 -5.06 -28.57
C TRP A 359 5.07 -6.01 -29.25
N LEU A 360 4.59 -6.97 -30.05
CA LEU A 360 5.49 -7.83 -30.82
C LEU A 360 6.35 -7.05 -31.83
N ASN A 361 5.77 -6.04 -32.48
CA ASN A 361 6.52 -5.17 -33.40
C ASN A 361 7.57 -4.36 -32.64
N ASP A 362 7.25 -3.84 -31.46
CA ASP A 362 8.18 -3.12 -30.58
C ASP A 362 9.36 -4.01 -30.14
N LEU A 363 9.05 -5.21 -29.62
CA LEU A 363 10.07 -6.21 -29.25
C LEU A 363 11.01 -6.54 -30.41
N LYS A 364 10.49 -6.63 -31.62
CA LYS A 364 11.31 -6.86 -32.83
C LYS A 364 12.15 -5.65 -33.21
N ASN A 365 11.52 -4.48 -33.28
CA ASN A 365 12.12 -3.30 -33.90
C ASN A 365 13.08 -2.59 -32.96
N ASP A 366 12.73 -2.49 -31.68
CA ASP A 366 13.44 -1.67 -30.71
C ASP A 366 14.35 -2.53 -29.83
N TYR A 367 13.87 -3.72 -29.44
CA TYR A 367 14.62 -4.67 -28.61
C TYR A 367 15.36 -5.76 -29.40
N LYS A 368 15.20 -5.78 -30.74
CA LYS A 368 15.88 -6.72 -31.66
C LYS A 368 15.64 -8.20 -31.33
N ILE A 369 14.49 -8.52 -30.73
CA ILE A 369 14.11 -9.89 -30.40
C ILE A 369 13.82 -10.69 -31.66
N LYS A 370 14.45 -11.87 -31.78
CA LYS A 370 14.22 -12.78 -32.90
C LYS A 370 12.93 -13.56 -32.64
N TYR A 371 12.15 -13.82 -33.67
CA TYR A 371 10.98 -14.67 -33.50
C TYR A 371 10.74 -15.64 -34.65
N LYS A 372 10.02 -16.72 -34.35
CA LYS A 372 9.56 -17.73 -35.30
C LYS A 372 8.07 -17.97 -35.12
N ILE A 373 7.32 -17.93 -36.22
CA ILE A 373 5.88 -18.22 -36.22
C ILE A 373 5.66 -19.75 -36.22
N ILE A 374 4.79 -20.21 -35.33
CA ILE A 374 4.36 -21.59 -35.17
C ILE A 374 2.84 -21.64 -35.31
N LYS A 375 2.33 -22.63 -36.06
CA LYS A 375 0.89 -22.86 -36.24
C LYS A 375 0.35 -24.06 -35.46
N ASN A 376 1.22 -25.01 -35.10
CA ASN A 376 0.80 -26.22 -34.40
C ASN A 376 1.23 -26.11 -32.92
N PRO A 377 0.30 -26.05 -31.95
CA PRO A 377 0.62 -25.89 -30.53
C PRO A 377 1.46 -27.05 -29.97
N TRP A 378 1.26 -28.28 -30.45
CA TRP A 378 2.01 -29.45 -30.00
C TRP A 378 3.50 -29.38 -30.33
N LYS A 379 3.90 -28.59 -31.33
CA LYS A 379 5.33 -28.30 -31.58
C LYS A 379 5.96 -27.50 -30.45
N LEU A 380 5.20 -26.61 -29.81
CA LEU A 380 5.66 -25.86 -28.63
C LEU A 380 5.77 -26.79 -27.43
N VAL A 381 4.75 -27.61 -27.18
CA VAL A 381 4.75 -28.61 -26.11
C VAL A 381 5.96 -29.53 -26.22
N MET A 382 6.20 -30.14 -27.38
CA MET A 382 7.37 -31.01 -27.59
C MET A 382 8.70 -30.27 -27.42
N LYS A 383 8.77 -29.01 -27.87
CA LYS A 383 9.99 -28.21 -27.78
C LYS A 383 10.36 -27.92 -26.31
N PHE A 384 9.36 -27.65 -25.47
CA PHE A 384 9.55 -27.20 -24.10
C PHE A 384 9.28 -28.28 -23.05
N LYS A 385 9.00 -29.51 -23.49
CA LYS A 385 8.65 -30.66 -22.67
C LYS A 385 9.59 -30.89 -21.47
N SER A 386 10.90 -30.64 -21.63
CA SER A 386 11.88 -30.83 -20.55
C SER A 386 11.67 -29.92 -19.34
N TYR A 387 10.88 -28.85 -19.45
CA TYR A 387 10.55 -27.93 -18.37
C TYR A 387 9.23 -28.26 -17.67
N VAL A 388 8.50 -29.28 -18.14
CA VAL A 388 7.15 -29.63 -17.66
C VAL A 388 7.24 -30.88 -16.78
N ASN A 389 6.86 -30.76 -15.51
CA ASN A 389 6.89 -31.87 -14.56
C ASN A 389 5.70 -32.84 -14.73
N GLY A 390 4.58 -32.35 -15.26
CA GLY A 390 3.37 -33.13 -15.44
C GLY A 390 2.19 -32.27 -15.88
N TYR A 391 0.99 -32.75 -15.60
CA TYR A 391 -0.24 -32.02 -15.88
C TYR A 391 -1.27 -32.12 -14.76
N VAL A 392 -2.14 -31.12 -14.70
CA VAL A 392 -3.30 -31.04 -13.82
C VAL A 392 -4.55 -31.08 -14.69
N LEU A 393 -5.41 -32.06 -14.44
CA LEU A 393 -6.58 -32.33 -15.26
C LEU A 393 -7.77 -31.47 -14.81
N TYR A 394 -8.49 -30.85 -15.74
CA TYR A 394 -9.73 -30.13 -15.48
C TYR A 394 -10.82 -30.53 -16.49
N SER A 395 -12.06 -30.12 -16.23
CA SER A 395 -13.20 -30.35 -17.13
C SER A 395 -13.99 -29.07 -17.31
N THR A 396 -14.27 -28.70 -18.55
CA THR A 396 -15.21 -27.61 -18.87
C THR A 396 -16.64 -27.86 -18.37
N SER A 397 -17.00 -29.10 -18.01
CA SER A 397 -18.28 -29.43 -17.35
C SER A 397 -18.36 -28.87 -15.93
N ASN A 398 -17.22 -28.64 -15.28
CA ASN A 398 -17.11 -27.98 -13.98
C ASN A 398 -16.31 -26.66 -14.13
N PRO A 399 -17.00 -25.51 -14.20
CA PRO A 399 -16.36 -24.21 -14.42
C PRO A 399 -15.28 -23.86 -13.40
N SER A 400 -15.38 -24.32 -12.15
CA SER A 400 -14.37 -24.03 -11.13
C SER A 400 -13.05 -24.77 -11.35
N SER A 401 -13.10 -25.93 -12.01
CA SER A 401 -11.94 -26.83 -12.14
C SER A 401 -10.79 -26.25 -12.94
N ILE A 402 -11.05 -25.40 -13.95
CA ILE A 402 -10.00 -24.79 -14.79
C ILE A 402 -9.13 -23.82 -13.99
N ASN A 403 -9.74 -22.99 -13.13
CA ASN A 403 -9.02 -22.02 -12.31
C ASN A 403 -8.23 -22.71 -11.20
N ASN A 404 -8.80 -23.76 -10.60
CA ASN A 404 -8.11 -24.63 -9.65
C ASN A 404 -6.90 -25.34 -10.29
N ALA A 405 -7.08 -25.87 -11.50
CA ALA A 405 -6.01 -26.55 -12.22
C ALA A 405 -4.87 -25.60 -12.62
N CYS A 406 -5.18 -24.41 -13.13
CA CYS A 406 -4.18 -23.39 -13.43
C CYS A 406 -3.44 -22.91 -12.18
N THR A 407 -4.14 -22.73 -11.06
CA THR A 407 -3.52 -22.34 -9.79
C THR A 407 -2.51 -23.40 -9.34
N LEU A 408 -2.91 -24.68 -9.30
CA LEU A 408 -2.00 -25.76 -8.92
C LEU A 408 -0.83 -25.92 -9.89
N ALA A 409 -1.11 -25.83 -11.19
CA ALA A 409 -0.09 -25.93 -12.24
C ALA A 409 1.06 -24.92 -12.05
N SER A 410 0.76 -23.72 -11.52
CA SER A 410 1.76 -22.68 -11.22
C SER A 410 2.74 -23.06 -10.10
N LEU A 411 2.32 -23.91 -9.17
CA LEU A 411 3.15 -24.38 -8.05
C LEU A 411 4.02 -25.57 -8.45
N GLU A 412 3.47 -26.44 -9.30
CA GLU A 412 4.04 -27.76 -9.61
C GLU A 412 4.80 -27.81 -10.95
N ASP A 413 5.07 -26.65 -11.57
CA ASP A 413 5.69 -26.53 -12.89
C ASP A 413 5.03 -27.48 -13.93
N SER A 414 3.70 -27.48 -13.94
CA SER A 414 2.87 -28.42 -14.71
C SER A 414 1.94 -27.68 -15.68
N LEU A 415 1.29 -28.42 -16.59
CA LEU A 415 0.29 -27.86 -17.52
C LEU A 415 -1.13 -28.07 -17.02
N ALA A 416 -2.00 -27.07 -17.14
CA ALA A 416 -3.43 -27.28 -16.93
C ALA A 416 -4.06 -27.80 -18.24
N ILE A 417 -4.74 -28.94 -18.17
CA ILE A 417 -5.17 -29.70 -19.34
C ILE A 417 -6.65 -30.06 -19.22
N ASP A 418 -7.43 -29.76 -20.26
CA ASP A 418 -8.81 -30.21 -20.37
C ASP A 418 -8.84 -31.72 -20.67
N GLU A 419 -9.80 -32.42 -20.09
CA GLU A 419 -9.99 -33.86 -20.29
C GLU A 419 -10.10 -34.28 -21.76
N SER A 420 -10.59 -33.42 -22.65
CA SER A 420 -10.72 -33.72 -24.08
C SER A 420 -9.38 -33.89 -24.81
N ILE A 421 -8.28 -33.37 -24.27
CA ILE A 421 -6.94 -33.44 -24.90
C ILE A 421 -5.91 -34.24 -24.09
N GLU A 422 -6.32 -34.86 -22.97
CA GLU A 422 -5.45 -35.67 -22.10
C GLU A 422 -4.74 -36.79 -22.88
N LEU A 423 -5.50 -37.56 -23.68
CA LEU A 423 -4.93 -38.64 -24.49
C LEU A 423 -3.89 -38.12 -25.50
N ILE A 424 -4.14 -36.94 -26.07
CA ILE A 424 -3.22 -36.32 -27.04
C ILE A 424 -1.94 -35.90 -26.32
N LEU A 425 -2.03 -35.31 -25.13
CA LEU A 425 -0.89 -34.94 -24.30
C LEU A 425 -0.04 -36.17 -23.92
N ASN A 426 -0.69 -37.24 -23.47
CA ASN A 426 -0.03 -38.49 -23.10
C ASN A 426 0.69 -39.11 -24.32
N ASN A 427 0.12 -39.01 -25.52
CA ASN A 427 0.79 -39.46 -26.75
C ASN A 427 2.02 -38.62 -27.12
N HIS A 428 2.11 -37.37 -26.63
CA HIS A 428 3.32 -36.54 -26.71
C HIS A 428 4.29 -36.77 -25.52
N GLY A 429 3.95 -37.71 -24.63
CA GLY A 429 4.77 -38.28 -23.58
C GLY A 429 4.90 -37.41 -22.33
N ILE A 430 3.93 -36.54 -22.05
CA ILE A 430 3.75 -35.92 -20.73
C ILE A 430 2.65 -36.74 -20.04
N ASN A 431 3.05 -37.72 -19.24
CA ASN A 431 2.14 -38.76 -18.71
C ASN A 431 1.94 -38.68 -17.19
N ASN A 432 2.65 -37.75 -16.52
CA ASN A 432 2.59 -37.59 -15.09
C ASN A 432 1.37 -36.73 -14.71
N LEU A 433 0.29 -37.38 -14.26
CA LEU A 433 -0.86 -36.69 -13.68
C LEU A 433 -0.51 -36.23 -12.26
N VAL A 434 -0.35 -34.92 -12.08
CA VAL A 434 -0.06 -34.30 -10.78
C VAL A 434 -1.31 -34.29 -9.91
N LYS A 435 -2.45 -33.92 -10.48
CA LYS A 435 -3.73 -33.89 -9.78
C LYS A 435 -4.89 -33.90 -10.77
N ASP A 436 -5.94 -34.63 -10.43
CA ASP A 436 -7.24 -34.51 -11.06
C ASP A 436 -8.08 -33.46 -10.30
N CYS A 437 -8.42 -32.37 -10.97
CA CYS A 437 -9.21 -31.26 -10.43
C CYS A 437 -10.66 -31.24 -10.95
N ARG A 438 -11.10 -32.22 -11.74
CA ARG A 438 -12.44 -32.21 -12.37
C ARG A 438 -13.58 -32.10 -11.36
N ASP A 439 -13.41 -32.66 -10.17
CA ASP A 439 -14.42 -32.66 -9.09
C ASP A 439 -14.18 -31.57 -8.02
N THR A 440 -13.28 -30.60 -8.27
CA THR A 440 -12.97 -29.55 -7.29
C THR A 440 -14.01 -28.42 -7.30
N ASP A 441 -14.39 -27.94 -6.12
CA ASP A 441 -15.29 -26.79 -5.98
C ASP A 441 -14.54 -25.45 -6.13
N LYS A 442 -15.28 -24.33 -6.18
CA LYS A 442 -14.72 -22.98 -6.30
C LYS A 442 -13.80 -22.55 -5.15
N TYR A 443 -13.87 -23.21 -3.99
CA TYR A 443 -13.08 -22.89 -2.80
C TYR A 443 -11.81 -23.73 -2.68
N TRP A 444 -11.70 -24.80 -3.47
CA TRP A 444 -10.67 -25.81 -3.31
C TRP A 444 -9.25 -25.23 -3.37
N ALA A 445 -8.92 -24.43 -4.39
CA ALA A 445 -7.59 -23.85 -4.51
C ALA A 445 -7.25 -22.91 -3.36
N TYR A 446 -8.19 -22.09 -2.91
CA TYR A 446 -7.98 -21.25 -1.73
C TYR A 446 -7.71 -22.09 -0.48
N ASN A 447 -8.59 -23.04 -0.17
CA ASN A 447 -8.51 -23.81 1.06
C ASN A 447 -7.27 -24.71 1.13
N THR A 448 -6.75 -25.16 -0.02
CA THR A 448 -5.67 -26.16 -0.08
C THR A 448 -4.32 -25.59 -0.54
N LEU A 449 -4.31 -24.53 -1.35
CA LEU A 449 -3.10 -24.03 -2.00
C LEU A 449 -2.67 -22.64 -1.51
N TRP A 450 -3.56 -21.85 -0.90
CA TRP A 450 -3.26 -20.46 -0.51
C TRP A 450 -1.96 -20.35 0.30
N ASN A 451 -1.79 -21.19 1.32
CA ASN A 451 -0.61 -21.20 2.18
C ASN A 451 0.49 -22.17 1.70
N SER A 452 0.38 -22.70 0.49
CA SER A 452 1.25 -23.75 -0.06
C SER A 452 2.28 -23.19 -1.07
N GLY A 453 2.58 -21.89 -0.98
CA GLY A 453 3.57 -21.22 -1.82
C GLY A 453 3.00 -20.33 -2.93
N LEU A 454 1.69 -20.07 -2.92
CA LEU A 454 1.10 -19.04 -3.77
C LEU A 454 1.55 -17.64 -3.32
N ASN A 455 1.57 -16.72 -4.26
CA ASN A 455 1.90 -15.33 -4.02
C ASN A 455 0.66 -14.59 -3.47
N HIS A 456 0.81 -13.98 -2.30
CA HIS A 456 -0.27 -13.25 -1.62
C HIS A 456 -0.38 -11.78 -2.03
N SER A 457 0.51 -11.29 -2.89
CA SER A 457 0.46 -9.90 -3.38
C SER A 457 -0.44 -9.74 -4.62
N THR A 458 -0.96 -10.83 -5.18
CA THR A 458 -1.83 -10.81 -6.36
C THR A 458 -2.80 -11.97 -6.34
N VAL A 459 -4.08 -11.66 -6.61
CA VAL A 459 -5.11 -12.65 -6.94
C VAL A 459 -5.74 -12.26 -8.28
N ILE A 460 -6.18 -13.25 -9.03
CA ILE A 460 -6.73 -13.07 -10.37
C ILE A 460 -8.18 -13.56 -10.35
N GLU A 461 -9.11 -12.63 -10.56
CA GLU A 461 -10.50 -12.95 -10.80
C GLU A 461 -10.70 -13.18 -12.30
N LEU A 462 -10.94 -14.42 -12.70
CA LEU A 462 -10.98 -14.79 -14.12
C LEU A 462 -12.13 -15.76 -14.39
N SER A 463 -13.03 -15.33 -15.27
CA SER A 463 -14.11 -16.20 -15.72
C SER A 463 -13.57 -17.49 -16.37
N PRO A 464 -14.15 -18.67 -16.04
CA PRO A 464 -13.75 -19.96 -16.61
C PRO A 464 -13.79 -20.04 -18.14
N ASP A 465 -14.55 -19.17 -18.79
CA ASP A 465 -14.65 -19.09 -20.26
C ASP A 465 -13.52 -18.28 -20.92
N LYS A 466 -12.64 -17.64 -20.13
CA LYS A 466 -11.43 -16.96 -20.63
C LYS A 466 -10.28 -17.96 -20.66
N TYR A 467 -10.02 -18.53 -21.84
CA TYR A 467 -9.01 -19.59 -22.03
C TYR A 467 -7.58 -19.08 -22.21
N VAL A 468 -7.41 -17.85 -22.73
CA VAL A 468 -6.08 -17.26 -23.01
C VAL A 468 -5.65 -16.23 -21.96
N PRO A 469 -6.43 -15.17 -21.67
CA PRO A 469 -5.94 -14.02 -20.90
C PRO A 469 -5.55 -14.38 -19.46
N LEU A 470 -4.51 -13.73 -18.94
CA LEU A 470 -4.01 -13.77 -17.57
C LEU A 470 -3.55 -15.13 -17.02
N ARG A 471 -3.83 -16.27 -17.69
CA ARG A 471 -3.41 -17.60 -17.19
C ARG A 471 -1.89 -17.76 -17.22
N ASP A 472 -1.21 -17.21 -18.22
CA ASP A 472 0.25 -17.16 -18.27
C ASP A 472 0.83 -16.27 -17.16
N TYR A 473 0.21 -15.11 -16.92
CA TYR A 473 0.60 -14.22 -15.83
C TYR A 473 0.37 -14.89 -14.46
N ALA A 474 -0.73 -15.62 -14.29
CA ALA A 474 -1.00 -16.40 -13.07
C ALA A 474 0.09 -17.45 -12.81
N MET A 475 0.56 -18.13 -13.85
CA MET A 475 1.67 -19.08 -13.75
C MET A 475 2.97 -18.41 -13.30
N ILE A 476 3.32 -17.25 -13.88
CA ILE A 476 4.54 -16.50 -13.54
C ILE A 476 4.47 -15.97 -12.11
N SER A 477 3.33 -15.37 -11.77
CA SER A 477 3.11 -14.70 -10.49
C SER A 477 2.84 -15.67 -9.35
N LYS A 478 2.52 -16.95 -9.64
CA LYS A 478 1.97 -17.93 -8.69
C LYS A 478 0.73 -17.39 -7.97
N SER A 479 -0.12 -16.69 -8.72
CA SER A 479 -1.33 -16.09 -8.17
C SER A 479 -2.46 -17.11 -8.06
N LEU A 480 -3.27 -16.98 -7.02
CA LEU A 480 -4.54 -17.69 -6.93
C LEU A 480 -5.49 -17.17 -8.02
N ILE A 481 -6.07 -18.09 -8.80
CA ILE A 481 -7.13 -17.78 -9.75
C ILE A 481 -8.47 -18.21 -9.16
N PHE A 482 -9.44 -17.31 -9.14
CA PHE A 482 -10.79 -17.60 -8.67
C PHE A 482 -11.83 -16.93 -9.57
N TYR A 483 -13.10 -17.22 -9.34
CA TYR A 483 -14.20 -16.57 -10.03
C TYR A 483 -15.46 -16.53 -9.17
N GLU A 484 -16.11 -15.38 -9.13
CA GLU A 484 -17.41 -15.15 -8.47
C GLU A 484 -18.28 -14.28 -9.39
N ASP A 485 -19.19 -14.91 -10.15
CA ASP A 485 -20.07 -14.22 -11.11
C ASP A 485 -21.23 -13.47 -10.43
N ASP A 486 -21.73 -14.00 -9.32
CA ASP A 486 -22.83 -13.39 -8.59
C ASP A 486 -22.32 -12.21 -7.73
N VAL A 487 -22.93 -11.04 -7.91
CA VAL A 487 -22.64 -9.81 -7.13
C VAL A 487 -22.95 -9.96 -5.64
N THR A 488 -23.74 -10.97 -5.26
CA THR A 488 -24.08 -11.30 -3.87
C THR A 488 -23.17 -12.37 -3.27
N ASP A 489 -22.39 -13.06 -4.10
CA ASP A 489 -21.41 -14.07 -3.71
C ASP A 489 -20.02 -13.43 -3.69
N TYR A 490 -19.62 -12.93 -2.53
CA TYR A 490 -18.33 -12.25 -2.35
C TYR A 490 -17.47 -12.94 -1.29
N ASP A 491 -17.71 -14.23 -1.02
CA ASP A 491 -17.05 -14.96 0.06
C ASP A 491 -15.53 -15.06 -0.15
N LEU A 492 -15.09 -15.31 -1.38
CA LEU A 492 -13.68 -15.31 -1.75
C LEU A 492 -13.17 -13.88 -1.85
N ARG A 493 -13.89 -12.98 -2.54
CA ARG A 493 -13.52 -11.55 -2.59
C ARG A 493 -13.36 -10.92 -1.21
N GLU A 494 -14.18 -11.23 -0.21
CA GLU A 494 -14.02 -10.73 1.16
C GLU A 494 -12.79 -11.31 1.85
N LYS A 495 -12.51 -12.60 1.64
CA LYS A 495 -11.26 -13.21 2.13
C LYS A 495 -10.04 -12.51 1.53
N TYR A 496 -10.11 -12.04 0.27
CA TYR A 496 -9.03 -11.32 -0.41
C TYR A 496 -9.04 -9.80 -0.21
N LEU A 497 -10.17 -9.14 0.01
CA LEU A 497 -10.25 -7.69 0.24
C LEU A 497 -9.66 -7.29 1.59
N VAL A 498 -9.55 -8.26 2.50
CA VAL A 498 -8.75 -8.15 3.72
C VAL A 498 -7.24 -8.30 3.43
N GLN A 499 -6.85 -8.77 2.23
CA GLN A 499 -5.50 -9.13 1.77
C GLN A 499 -5.27 -8.85 0.26
N TRP A 500 -5.32 -7.59 -0.21
CA TRP A 500 -4.68 -7.12 -1.47
C TRP A 500 -5.49 -7.13 -2.82
N MET A 501 -4.80 -6.67 -3.88
CA MET A 501 -5.27 -6.28 -5.23
C MET A 501 -6.00 -7.41 -5.99
N ILE A 502 -7.19 -7.09 -6.49
CA ILE A 502 -7.92 -7.89 -7.48
C ILE A 502 -7.62 -7.32 -8.87
N MET A 503 -7.13 -8.16 -9.79
CA MET A 503 -7.10 -7.84 -11.22
C MET A 503 -8.37 -8.38 -11.89
N ASP A 504 -9.26 -7.49 -12.29
CA ASP A 504 -10.53 -7.84 -12.94
C ASP A 504 -10.47 -7.68 -14.47
N ILE A 505 -10.94 -8.69 -15.20
CA ILE A 505 -11.32 -8.56 -16.61
C ILE A 505 -12.76 -9.07 -16.74
N PHE A 506 -13.70 -8.15 -16.95
CA PHE A 506 -15.08 -8.47 -17.34
C PHE A 506 -15.13 -9.07 -18.75
#